data_AF-A0A6L7VLE3-F1
#
_entry.id   AF-A0A6L7VLE3-F1
#
_cell.length_a   1.000
_cell.length_b   1.000
_cell.length_c   1.000
_cell.angle_alpha   90.00
_cell.angle_beta   90.00
_cell.angle_gamma   90.00
#
_symmetry.space_group_name_H-M   'P 1'
#
loop_
_entity.id
_entity.type
_entity.pdbx_description
1 polymer ?
#
loop_
_entity_poly.entity_id
_entity_poly.type
_entity_poly.pdbx_seq_one_letter_code
_entity_poly.pdbx_strand_id
1 'polypeptide(L)' 'MLICNDTQVSIRFYCDVLGFEIIDRMDDVGLTGWASLQRGANRIMLSSP' A
#
# COMPACT_ATOMS: atom_id res chain seq x y z
N MET A 1 4.56 -6.64 7.35
CA MET A 1 3.66 -5.48 7.45
C MET A 1 4.55 -4.26 7.62
N LEU A 2 4.37 -3.24 6.78
CA LEU A 2 5.13 -1.98 6.82
C LEU A 2 4.19 -0.90 7.36
N ILE A 3 4.61 -0.20 8.41
CA ILE A 3 3.87 0.94 8.94
C ILE A 3 4.40 2.22 8.29
N CYS A 4 3.49 3.03 7.75
CA CYS A 4 3.80 4.28 7.06
C CYS A 4 2.90 5.40 7.56
N ASN A 5 3.37 6.65 7.48
CA ASN A 5 2.58 7.81 7.93
C ASN A 5 1.40 8.11 7.00
N ASP A 6 1.52 7.75 5.72
CA ASP A 6 0.50 7.97 4.69
C ASP A 6 0.50 6.77 3.74
N THR A 7 -0.57 5.98 3.83
CA THR A 7 -0.76 4.78 3.02
C THR A 7 -0.95 5.13 1.55
N GLN A 8 -1.58 6.27 1.22
CA GLN A 8 -1.86 6.67 -0.16
C GLN A 8 -0.59 7.09 -0.91
N VAL A 9 0.27 7.87 -0.25
CA VAL A 9 1.59 8.22 -0.81
C VAL A 9 2.45 6.98 -0.99
N SER A 10 2.42 6.08 0.00
CA SER A 10 3.19 4.84 -0.05
C SER A 10 2.70 3.93 -1.19
N ILE A 11 1.38 3.77 -1.37
CA ILE A 11 0.80 3.02 -2.49
C ILE A 11 1.33 3.55 -3.82
N ARG A 12 1.29 4.87 -4.04
CA ARG A 12 1.80 5.49 -5.28
C ARG A 12 3.27 5.17 -5.53
N PHE A 13 4.12 5.24 -4.51
CA PHE A 13 5.52 4.87 -4.66
C PHE A 13 5.69 3.40 -5.08
N TYR A 14 5.04 2.47 -4.38
CA TYR A 14 5.18 1.05 -4.69
C TYR A 14 4.56 0.69 -6.05
N CYS A 15 3.48 1.33 -6.45
CA CYS A 15 2.83 1.10 -7.75
C CYS A 15 3.59 1.79 -8.89
N ASP A 16 3.78 3.10 -8.83
CA ASP A 16 4.27 3.90 -9.95
C ASP A 16 5.78 3.75 -10.16
N VAL A 17 6.56 3.61 -9.07
CA VAL A 17 8.02 3.51 -9.14
C VAL A 17 8.46 2.05 -9.17
N LEU A 18 7.89 1.22 -8.28
CA LEU A 18 8.32 -0.17 -8.11
C LEU A 18 7.48 -1.18 -8.91
N GLY A 19 6.40 -0.75 -9.57
CA GLY A 19 5.59 -1.61 -10.43
C GLY A 19 4.82 -2.70 -9.67
N PHE A 20 4.42 -2.43 -8.43
CA PHE A 20 3.49 -3.28 -7.71
C PHE A 20 2.05 -3.01 -8.13
N GLU A 21 1.20 -4.02 -8.01
CA GLU A 21 -0.23 -3.93 -8.25
C GLU A 21 -0.98 -4.00 -6.93
N ILE A 22 -2.09 -3.26 -6.83
CA ILE A 22 -2.98 -3.32 -5.68
C ILE A 22 -3.82 -4.58 -5.78
N ILE A 23 -3.73 -5.46 -4.78
CA ILE A 23 -4.56 -6.67 -4.70
C ILE A 23 -5.79 -6.43 -3.83
N ASP A 24 -5.61 -5.67 -2.74
CA ASP A 24 -6.68 -5.35 -1.80
C ASP A 24 -6.34 -4.03 -1.10
N ARG A 25 -7.36 -3.25 -0.74
CA ARG A 25 -7.18 -2.02 0.02
C ARG A 25 -8.45 -1.63 0.75
N MET A 26 -8.28 -0.96 1.88
CA MET A 26 -9.34 -0.26 2.57
C MET A 26 -9.16 1.24 2.37
N ASP A 27 -10.04 1.82 1.56
CA ASP A 27 -10.12 3.27 1.35
C ASP A 27 -10.94 3.88 2.48
N ASP A 28 -10.33 4.10 3.64
CA ASP A 28 -10.95 4.92 4.67
C ASP A 28 -10.72 6.41 4.37
N VAL A 29 -11.67 7.24 4.78
CA VAL A 29 -11.62 8.70 4.60
C VAL A 29 -10.55 9.28 5.53
N GLY A 30 -9.34 9.52 5.02
CA GLY A 30 -8.29 10.23 5.76
C GLY A 30 -6.89 9.62 5.62
N LEU A 31 -6.13 9.64 6.72
CA LEU A 31 -4.75 9.11 6.79
C LEU A 31 -4.69 7.65 7.23
N THR A 32 -5.80 7.07 7.70
CA THR A 32 -5.89 5.71 8.24
C THR A 32 -6.30 4.75 7.12
N GLY A 33 -5.56 3.67 6.94
CA GLY A 33 -5.90 2.67 5.93
C GLY A 33 -4.80 1.65 5.73
N TRP A 34 -5.13 0.58 5.03
CA TRP A 34 -4.18 -0.46 4.67
C TRP A 34 -4.36 -0.90 3.22
N ALA A 35 -3.27 -1.39 2.63
CA ALA A 35 -3.27 -1.93 1.28
C ALA A 35 -2.33 -3.13 1.17
N SER A 36 -2.79 -4.15 0.46
CA SER A 36 -2.02 -5.31 0.07
C SER A 36 -1.56 -5.14 -1.38
N LEU A 37 -0.25 -5.15 -1.59
CA LEU A 37 0.37 -4.95 -2.90
C LEU A 37 1.15 -6.20 -3.31
N GLN A 38 1.19 -6.48 -4.62
CA GLN A 38 1.90 -7.64 -5.16
C GLN A 38 2.70 -7.31 -6.43
N ARG A 39 3.87 -7.94 -6.57
CA ARG A 39 4.65 -7.95 -7.82
C ARG A 39 5.27 -9.34 -7.99
N GLY A 40 4.75 -10.11 -8.94
CA GLY A 40 5.14 -11.51 -9.11
C GLY A 40 4.86 -12.33 -7.84
N ALA A 41 5.90 -12.97 -7.30
CA ALA A 41 5.82 -13.74 -6.05
C ALA A 41 5.92 -12.88 -4.77
N ASN A 42 6.28 -11.60 -4.88
CA ASN A 42 6.46 -10.73 -3.73
C ASN A 42 5.13 -10.08 -3.34
N ARG A 43 4.73 -10.23 -2.08
CA ARG A 43 3.54 -9.57 -1.51
C ARG A 43 3.94 -8.75 -0.29
N ILE A 44 3.46 -7.52 -0.23
CA ILE A 44 3.67 -6.61 0.89
C ILE A 44 2.33 -6.06 1.37
N MET A 45 2.27 -5.69 2.65
CA MET A 45 1.11 -5.04 3.24
C MET A 45 1.54 -3.74 3.89
N LEU A 46 0.92 -2.65 3.45
CA LEU A 46 1.06 -1.30 3.96
C LEU A 46 -0.09 -1.03 4.95
N SER A 47 0.23 -0.33 6.03
CA SER A 47 -0.76 0.18 6.99
C SER A 47 -0.27 1.52 7.48
N SER A 48 -1.19 2.43 7.75
CA SER A 48 -0.94 3.58 8.61
C SER A 48 -1.50 3.32 10.01
N PRO A 49 -0.97 4.00 11.05
CA PRO A 49 -1.57 4.02 12.38
C PRO A 49 -3.00 4.58 12.38
#